data_AF-A0A0B4EXE6-F1
#
_entry.id   AF-A0A0B4EXE6-F1
#
_cell.length_a   1.000
_cell.length_b   1.000
_cell.length_c   1.000
_cell.angle_alpha   90.00
_cell.angle_beta   90.00
_cell.angle_gamma   90.00
#
_symmetry.space_group_name_H-M   'P 1'
#
loop_
_entity.id
_entity.type
_entity.pdbx_description
1 polymer ?
#
loop_
_entity_poly.entity_id
_entity_poly.type
_entity_poly.pdbx_seq_one_letter_code
_entity_poly.pdbx_strand_id
1 'polypeptide(L)'
;MASPIRDLEPGSLYVTISLPYHIEDADAASRHNFHPKLSRGLDIATYEIHCAQDLAQEEFNWGLYFHRGNQDGIWYALARQDVMGYPAPTLFQLSRQQIKSSPRLHCQVVGLVRVLRIPEIPCRELTTYLDWLALGSYGTVTRTFIWVASMYIRTWHHVIPKPGNPALRYGIQFDVNLFLREALSFAYAEVPYTIGGQLPRPIIRSAFGVELGITEENRCSKNETRTSVEARNRRQGFPGSSACQGDGF
;
A
#
# COMPACT_ATOMS: atom_id res chain seq x y z
N MET A 1 -14.09 -16.22 6.82
CA MET A 1 -13.91 -16.45 5.37
C MET A 1 -12.53 -15.96 5.03
N ALA A 2 -11.65 -16.81 4.47
CA ALA A 2 -10.29 -16.41 4.12
C ALA A 2 -10.32 -15.38 2.99
N SER A 3 -9.78 -14.20 3.25
CA SER A 3 -9.64 -13.13 2.25
C SER A 3 -8.78 -13.63 1.09
N PRO A 4 -9.15 -13.38 -0.19
CA PRO A 4 -8.33 -13.81 -1.31
C PRO A 4 -6.94 -13.17 -1.22
N ILE A 5 -5.93 -14.01 -1.33
CA ILE A 5 -4.51 -13.63 -1.36
C ILE A 5 -4.27 -12.78 -2.61
N ARG A 6 -4.19 -11.45 -2.46
CA ARG A 6 -3.94 -10.52 -3.58
C ARG A 6 -2.45 -10.29 -3.77
N ASP A 7 -2.01 -10.18 -5.02
CA ASP A 7 -0.65 -9.76 -5.34
C ASP A 7 -0.43 -8.26 -5.08
N LEU A 8 0.85 -7.89 -4.95
CA LEU A 8 1.24 -6.48 -4.90
C LEU A 8 0.98 -5.84 -6.27
N GLU A 9 0.41 -4.64 -6.27
CA GLU A 9 0.09 -3.89 -7.46
C GLU A 9 1.20 -2.86 -7.71
N PRO A 10 1.83 -2.84 -8.90
CA PRO A 10 2.85 -1.84 -9.25
C PRO A 10 2.36 -0.41 -9.03
N GLY A 11 3.26 0.47 -8.60
CA GLY A 11 2.97 1.86 -8.28
C GLY A 11 2.13 2.04 -7.01
N SER A 12 2.10 1.05 -6.11
CA SER A 12 1.28 1.12 -4.90
C SER A 12 2.09 1.36 -3.63
N LEU A 13 1.55 2.19 -2.76
CA LEU A 13 2.04 2.44 -1.41
C LEU A 13 1.20 1.64 -0.41
N TYR A 14 1.90 0.91 0.45
CA TYR A 14 1.32 0.05 1.47
C TYR A 14 1.81 0.48 2.85
N VAL A 15 0.90 0.54 3.80
CA VAL A 15 1.24 0.50 5.22
C VAL A 15 1.47 -0.95 5.60
N THR A 16 2.66 -1.26 6.10
CA THR A 16 3.01 -2.58 6.63
C THR A 16 2.74 -2.60 8.12
N ILE A 17 2.02 -3.61 8.60
CA ILE A 17 1.76 -3.84 10.02
C ILE A 17 2.58 -5.07 10.41
N SER A 18 3.45 -4.95 11.42
CA SER A 18 4.32 -6.05 11.86
C SER A 18 4.24 -6.25 13.37
N LEU A 19 4.50 -7.47 13.82
CA LEU A 19 4.70 -7.74 15.24
C LEU A 19 5.99 -7.08 15.73
N PRO A 20 6.03 -6.58 16.98
CA PRO A 20 7.21 -5.96 17.56
C PRO A 20 8.38 -6.92 17.82
N TYR A 21 8.12 -8.24 17.81
CA TYR A 21 9.10 -9.28 18.11
C TYR A 21 9.17 -10.35 17.01
N HIS A 22 10.26 -11.10 16.98
CA HIS A 22 10.41 -12.24 16.08
C HIS A 22 9.57 -13.42 16.61
N ILE A 23 8.81 -14.07 15.73
CA ILE A 23 7.89 -15.17 16.10
C ILE A 23 8.64 -16.39 16.64
N GLU A 24 9.91 -16.55 16.28
CA GLU A 24 10.77 -17.65 16.75
C GLU A 24 11.17 -17.52 18.22
N ASP A 25 10.95 -16.35 18.83
CA ASP A 25 11.10 -16.16 20.26
C ASP A 25 9.83 -16.67 20.97
N ALA A 26 9.85 -17.97 21.32
CA ALA A 26 8.75 -18.66 22.00
C ALA A 26 8.36 -17.98 23.34
N ASP A 27 9.31 -17.31 24.00
CA ASP A 27 9.07 -16.56 25.22
C ASP A 27 8.37 -15.23 24.94
N ALA A 28 8.60 -14.60 23.78
CA ALA A 28 7.90 -13.37 23.39
C ALA A 28 6.45 -13.64 22.97
N ALA A 29 6.19 -14.74 22.26
CA ALA A 29 4.83 -15.12 21.84
C ALA A 29 3.89 -15.43 23.02
N SER A 30 4.43 -15.98 24.12
CA SER A 30 3.66 -16.27 25.34
C SER A 30 3.41 -15.04 26.23
N ARG A 31 4.27 -14.02 26.18
CA ARG A 31 4.12 -12.76 26.93
C ARG A 31 3.02 -11.85 26.39
N HIS A 32 2.64 -12.01 25.14
CA HIS A 32 1.53 -11.27 24.55
C HIS A 32 0.36 -12.21 24.31
N ASN A 33 -0.52 -12.26 25.32
CA ASN A 33 -1.90 -12.68 25.14
C ASN A 33 -2.58 -11.67 24.20
N PHE A 34 -2.33 -11.77 22.90
CA PHE A 34 -3.13 -11.11 21.88
C PHE A 34 -4.55 -11.64 22.05
N HIS A 35 -5.36 -10.94 22.82
CA HIS A 35 -6.68 -11.40 23.16
C HIS A 35 -7.47 -11.51 21.86
N PRO A 36 -7.79 -12.72 21.35
CA PRO A 36 -8.41 -12.88 20.03
C PRO A 36 -9.86 -12.36 20.00
N LYS A 37 -10.32 -11.79 21.12
CA LYS A 37 -11.69 -11.33 21.38
C LYS A 37 -11.83 -9.80 21.39
N LEU A 38 -10.93 -9.07 20.73
CA LEU A 38 -11.09 -7.63 20.47
C LEU A 38 -12.13 -7.31 19.38
N SER A 39 -12.85 -8.32 18.88
CA SER A 39 -13.92 -8.16 17.89
C SER A 39 -15.17 -7.41 18.39
N ARG A 40 -15.24 -7.05 19.68
CA ARG A 40 -16.29 -6.16 20.22
C ARG A 40 -15.68 -5.04 21.05
N GLY A 41 -15.43 -3.90 20.40
CA GLY A 41 -15.26 -2.61 21.08
C GLY A 41 -13.82 -2.23 21.40
N LEU A 42 -12.92 -2.23 20.40
CA LEU A 42 -11.68 -1.46 20.52
C LEU A 42 -12.04 0.02 20.66
N ASP A 43 -11.89 0.56 21.87
CA ASP A 43 -12.01 1.99 22.09
C ASP A 43 -10.73 2.68 21.61
N ILE A 44 -10.80 3.17 20.38
CA ILE A 44 -9.71 3.89 19.71
C ILE A 44 -9.29 5.12 20.51
N ALA A 45 -10.22 5.81 21.18
CA ALA A 45 -9.88 7.00 21.94
C ALA A 45 -9.00 6.63 23.14
N THR A 46 -9.34 5.56 23.86
CA THR A 46 -8.53 5.05 24.96
C THR A 46 -7.18 4.54 24.46
N TYR A 47 -7.16 3.79 23.36
CA TYR A 47 -5.92 3.31 22.74
C TYR A 47 -4.97 4.46 22.40
N GLU A 48 -5.47 5.49 21.71
CA GLU A 48 -4.72 6.68 21.33
C GLU A 48 -4.19 7.44 22.54
N ILE A 49 -5.03 7.66 23.57
CA ILE A 49 -4.63 8.36 24.80
C ILE A 49 -3.53 7.59 25.52
N HIS A 50 -3.69 6.28 25.67
CA HIS A 50 -2.69 5.45 26.36
C HIS A 50 -1.36 5.43 25.62
N CYS A 51 -1.38 5.29 24.29
CA CYS A 51 -0.16 5.35 23.47
C CYS A 51 0.48 6.74 23.50
N ALA A 52 -0.32 7.82 23.50
CA ALA A 52 0.19 9.19 23.52
C ALA A 52 0.81 9.59 24.87
N GLN A 53 0.30 9.01 25.97
CA GLN A 53 0.80 9.26 27.33
C GLN A 53 1.89 8.27 27.78
N ASP A 54 2.36 7.41 26.87
CA ASP A 54 3.32 6.32 27.16
C ASP A 54 2.82 5.38 28.29
N LEU A 55 1.50 5.33 28.52
CA LEU A 55 0.85 4.40 29.44
C LEU A 55 0.74 3.00 28.83
N ALA A 56 0.77 2.92 27.50
CA ALA A 56 0.84 1.69 26.72
C ALA A 56 1.77 1.89 25.51
N GLN A 57 2.38 0.80 25.05
CA GLN A 57 3.14 0.79 23.79
C GLN A 57 2.23 0.38 22.64
N GLU A 58 2.55 0.83 21.42
CA GLU A 58 1.88 0.34 20.20
C GLU A 58 2.08 -1.19 20.11
N GLU A 59 1.01 -1.98 19.93
CA GLU A 59 1.15 -3.45 19.87
C GLU A 59 1.73 -3.93 18.53
N PHE A 60 1.82 -3.03 17.55
CA PHE A 60 2.35 -3.29 16.23
C PHE A 60 3.39 -2.25 15.83
N ASN A 61 4.38 -2.69 15.06
CA ASN A 61 5.30 -1.81 14.35
C ASN A 61 4.70 -1.44 12.99
N TRP A 62 4.65 -0.14 12.73
CA TRP A 62 4.10 0.41 11.50
C TRP A 62 5.23 0.84 10.55
N GLY A 63 5.10 0.46 9.29
CA GLY A 63 6.06 0.82 8.24
C GLY A 63 5.36 1.18 6.93
N LEU A 64 6.14 1.62 5.96
CA LEU A 64 5.67 2.05 4.65
C LEU A 64 6.44 1.31 3.56
N TYR A 65 5.74 0.57 2.71
CA TYR A 65 6.32 -0.13 1.58
C TYR A 65 5.81 0.45 0.26
N PHE A 66 6.70 0.98 -0.55
CA PHE A 66 6.39 1.44 -1.90
C PHE A 66 6.80 0.39 -2.93
N HIS A 67 5.81 -0.22 -3.59
CA HIS A 67 6.02 -1.21 -4.63
C HIS A 67 6.09 -0.54 -6.01
N ARG A 68 7.24 -0.63 -6.68
CA ARG A 68 7.49 0.02 -7.98
C ARG A 68 7.20 -0.87 -9.18
N GLY A 69 6.92 -2.16 -8.95
CA GLY A 69 6.78 -3.19 -9.99
C GLY A 69 8.05 -4.05 -10.11
N ASN A 70 8.02 -5.08 -10.96
CA ASN A 70 9.16 -5.96 -11.26
C ASN A 70 9.94 -6.49 -10.05
N GLN A 71 9.24 -6.86 -8.97
CA GLN A 71 9.86 -7.30 -7.71
C GLN A 71 10.82 -6.27 -7.13
N ASP A 72 10.50 -4.98 -7.26
CA ASP A 72 11.31 -3.90 -6.74
C ASP A 72 10.44 -2.98 -5.89
N GLY A 73 10.90 -2.74 -4.67
CA GLY A 73 10.23 -1.82 -3.76
C GLY A 73 11.14 -1.35 -2.65
N ILE A 74 10.70 -0.28 -2.00
CA ILE A 74 11.43 0.33 -0.89
C ILE A 74 10.55 0.24 0.35
N TRP A 75 11.12 -0.29 1.41
CA TRP A 75 10.49 -0.41 2.70
C TRP A 75 11.15 0.56 3.67
N TYR A 76 10.32 1.43 4.25
CA TYR A 76 10.69 2.32 5.34
C TYR A 76 10.06 1.82 6.63
N ALA A 77 10.86 1.68 7.68
CA ALA A 77 10.39 1.28 8.99
C ALA A 77 11.09 2.11 10.07
N LEU A 78 10.41 2.34 11.18
CA LEU A 78 11.01 2.93 12.36
C LEU A 78 11.22 1.83 13.40
N ALA A 79 12.45 1.69 13.88
CA ALA A 79 12.77 0.82 14.99
C ALA A 79 12.94 1.67 16.26
N ARG A 80 12.26 1.28 17.34
CA ARG A 80 12.47 1.92 18.65
C ARG A 80 13.90 1.60 19.11
N GLN A 81 14.66 2.63 19.45
CA GLN A 81 15.98 2.49 20.04
C GLN A 81 15.82 2.50 21.55
N ASP A 82 16.04 1.34 22.19
CA ASP A 82 16.05 1.26 23.64
C ASP A 82 17.39 1.77 24.17
N VAL A 83 17.42 3.03 24.60
CA VAL A 83 18.60 3.63 25.20
C VAL A 83 18.60 3.22 26.67
N MET A 84 19.22 2.07 26.94
CA MET A 84 19.40 1.53 28.28
C MET A 84 19.89 2.61 29.26
N GLY A 85 19.06 2.92 30.27
CA GLY A 85 19.52 3.52 31.52
C GLY A 85 19.18 4.99 31.80
N TYR A 86 18.46 5.70 30.93
CA TYR A 86 18.01 7.07 31.21
C TYR A 86 16.57 7.31 30.75
N PRO A 87 15.78 8.16 31.45
CA PRO A 87 14.47 8.62 30.99
C PRO A 87 14.63 9.63 29.84
N ALA A 88 15.31 9.21 28.78
CA ALA A 88 15.45 9.96 27.56
C ALA A 88 14.18 9.79 26.71
N PRO A 89 13.82 10.78 25.87
CA PRO A 89 12.72 10.63 24.94
C PRO A 89 12.96 9.42 24.05
N THR A 90 11.90 8.65 23.77
CA THR A 90 11.95 7.50 22.87
C THR A 90 12.54 7.91 21.53
N LEU A 91 13.72 7.38 21.20
CA LEU A 91 14.38 7.63 19.93
C LEU A 91 13.98 6.54 18.93
N PHE A 92 13.66 6.95 17.71
CA PHE A 92 13.43 6.02 16.60
C PHE A 92 14.58 6.08 15.60
N GLN A 93 15.01 4.92 15.14
CA GLN A 93 15.93 4.78 14.04
C GLN A 93 15.16 4.49 12.75
N LEU A 94 15.38 5.32 11.73
CA LEU A 94 14.86 5.07 10.39
C LEU A 94 15.65 3.96 9.70
N SER A 95 14.94 2.92 9.27
CA SER A 95 15.43 1.87 8.40
C SER A 95 14.85 2.07 7.00
N ARG A 96 15.71 2.17 5.99
CA ARG A 96 15.34 2.21 4.57
C ARG A 96 15.96 1.01 3.87
N GLN A 97 15.11 0.11 3.37
CA GLN A 97 15.55 -1.12 2.72
C GLN A 97 15.00 -1.20 1.31
N GLN A 98 15.86 -1.43 0.33
CA GLN A 98 15.40 -1.84 -0.99
C GLN A 98 15.25 -3.36 -0.98
N ILE A 99 14.02 -3.84 -1.16
CA ILE A 99 13.70 -5.26 -1.06
C ILE A 99 13.23 -5.79 -2.42
N LYS A 100 13.74 -6.97 -2.76
CA LYS A 100 13.32 -7.72 -3.95
C LYS A 100 12.18 -8.68 -3.66
N SER A 101 12.10 -9.15 -2.41
CA SER A 101 11.01 -9.98 -1.91
C SER A 101 9.83 -9.12 -1.44
N SER A 102 8.62 -9.67 -1.55
CA SER A 102 7.43 -9.03 -0.98
C SER A 102 7.51 -9.00 0.55
N PRO A 103 7.15 -7.89 1.23
CA PRO A 103 7.00 -7.85 2.69
C PRO A 103 6.07 -8.96 3.23
N ARG A 104 5.16 -9.44 2.39
CA ARG A 104 4.21 -10.51 2.70
C ARG A 104 4.86 -11.87 2.95
N LEU A 105 6.16 -12.00 2.70
CA LEU A 105 6.95 -13.20 2.96
C LEU A 105 7.79 -13.07 4.22
N HIS A 106 7.75 -11.92 4.91
CA HIS A 106 8.45 -11.73 6.17
C HIS A 106 7.60 -12.25 7.33
N CYS A 107 8.19 -13.09 8.17
CA CYS A 107 7.51 -13.74 9.29
C CYS A 107 6.88 -12.73 10.26
N GLN A 108 7.52 -11.59 10.52
CA GLN A 108 7.00 -10.57 11.44
C GLN A 108 5.83 -9.77 10.89
N VAL A 109 5.65 -9.70 9.56
CA VAL A 109 4.58 -8.90 8.96
C VAL A 109 3.25 -9.58 9.22
N VAL A 110 2.28 -8.84 9.74
CA VAL A 110 0.89 -9.29 9.94
C VAL A 110 0.10 -9.16 8.65
N GLY A 111 0.23 -8.01 8.00
CA GLY A 111 -0.51 -7.71 6.77
C GLY A 111 -0.15 -6.35 6.21
N LEU A 112 -0.70 -6.06 5.03
CA LEU A 112 -0.48 -4.82 4.32
C LEU A 112 -1.80 -4.09 4.07
N VAL A 113 -1.79 -2.77 4.26
CA VAL A 113 -2.93 -1.90 3.97
C VAL A 113 -2.55 -0.98 2.82
N ARG A 114 -3.14 -1.17 1.65
CA ARG A 114 -2.86 -0.32 0.47
C ARG A 114 -3.55 1.03 0.62
N VAL A 115 -2.77 2.10 0.63
CA VAL A 115 -3.25 3.48 0.85
C VAL A 115 -3.12 4.38 -0.38
N LEU A 116 -2.23 4.06 -1.32
CA LEU A 116 -2.11 4.81 -2.56
C LEU A 116 -1.79 3.88 -3.71
N ARG A 117 -2.31 4.18 -4.90
CA ARG A 117 -1.85 3.62 -6.16
C ARG A 117 -1.68 4.74 -7.17
N ILE A 118 -0.52 4.77 -7.81
CA ILE A 118 -0.15 5.73 -8.84
C ILE A 118 0.20 4.99 -10.15
N PRO A 119 0.13 5.67 -11.30
CA PRO A 119 0.72 5.16 -12.53
C PRO A 119 2.23 4.93 -12.38
N GLU A 120 2.81 4.06 -13.22
CA GLU A 120 4.24 3.72 -13.15
C GLU A 120 5.17 4.90 -13.46
N ILE A 121 4.75 5.83 -14.32
CA ILE A 121 5.55 6.97 -14.80
C ILE A 121 6.12 7.81 -13.64
N PRO A 122 5.33 8.27 -12.64
CA PRO A 122 5.85 9.05 -11.51
C PRO A 122 6.60 8.24 -10.43
N CYS A 123 6.79 6.92 -10.56
CA CYS A 123 7.37 6.11 -9.48
C CYS A 123 8.78 6.55 -9.05
N ARG A 124 9.61 7.03 -9.98
CA ARG A 124 10.98 7.49 -9.66
C ARG A 124 10.96 8.80 -8.86
N GLU A 125 10.12 9.75 -9.27
CA GLU A 125 9.96 11.03 -8.57
C GLU A 125 9.40 10.80 -7.18
N LEU A 126 8.37 9.96 -7.06
CA LEU A 126 7.78 9.62 -5.78
C LEU A 126 8.78 8.91 -4.86
N THR A 127 9.66 8.05 -5.40
CA THR A 127 10.73 7.43 -4.61
C THR A 127 11.62 8.49 -3.96
N THR A 128 12.10 9.46 -4.74
CA THR A 128 12.96 10.54 -4.23
C THR A 128 12.23 11.37 -3.18
N TYR A 129 10.95 11.67 -3.42
CA TYR A 129 10.11 12.40 -2.47
C TYR A 129 9.95 11.63 -1.15
N LEU A 130 9.66 10.32 -1.21
CA LEU A 130 9.53 9.48 -0.02
C LEU A 130 10.85 9.36 0.76
N ASP A 131 11.99 9.22 0.07
CA ASP A 131 13.31 9.21 0.70
C ASP A 131 13.58 10.52 1.45
N TRP A 132 13.32 11.67 0.81
CA TRP A 132 13.45 12.98 1.43
C TRP A 132 12.48 13.15 2.62
N LEU A 133 11.22 12.77 2.44
CA LEU A 133 10.19 12.93 3.46
C LEU A 133 10.46 12.05 4.68
N ALA A 134 10.87 10.80 4.48
CA ALA A 134 11.21 9.88 5.57
C ALA A 134 12.37 10.44 6.40
N LEU A 135 13.44 10.88 5.73
CA LEU A 135 14.60 11.48 6.39
C LEU A 135 14.25 12.78 7.12
N GLY A 136 13.38 13.61 6.55
CA GLY A 136 12.99 14.89 7.14
C GLY A 136 11.98 14.77 8.29
N SER A 137 11.30 13.63 8.44
CA SER A 137 10.19 13.49 9.41
C SER A 137 10.47 12.54 10.56
N TYR A 138 11.41 11.59 10.46
CA TYR A 138 11.60 10.56 11.49
C TYR A 138 12.07 11.13 12.85
N GLY A 139 12.88 12.20 12.84
CA GLY A 139 13.53 12.72 14.05
C GLY A 139 12.59 13.34 15.09
N THR A 140 11.33 13.62 14.72
CA THR A 140 10.31 14.19 15.63
C THR A 140 9.22 13.19 15.99
N VAL A 141 9.41 11.91 15.64
CA VAL A 141 8.38 10.89 15.81
C VAL A 141 8.40 10.37 17.23
N THR A 142 7.22 10.29 17.84
CA THR A 142 6.99 9.58 19.10
C THR A 142 6.23 8.27 18.90
N ARG A 143 5.57 8.10 17.75
CA ARG A 143 4.68 6.97 17.44
C ARG A 143 4.77 6.56 15.98
N THR A 144 4.97 5.27 15.72
CA THR A 144 5.23 4.76 14.36
C THR A 144 3.98 4.82 13.49
N PHE A 145 2.79 4.60 14.04
CA PHE A 145 1.53 4.74 13.29
C PHE A 145 1.32 6.17 12.78
N ILE A 146 1.48 7.16 13.68
CA ILE A 146 1.30 8.58 13.36
C ILE A 146 2.29 9.01 12.27
N TRP A 147 3.53 8.52 12.34
CA TRP A 147 4.52 8.78 11.30
C TRP A 147 4.08 8.22 9.94
N VAL A 148 3.65 6.97 9.87
CA VAL A 148 3.18 6.36 8.61
C VAL A 148 1.93 7.07 8.05
N ALA A 149 0.97 7.41 8.91
CA ALA A 149 -0.20 8.19 8.51
C ALA A 149 0.20 9.57 7.96
N SER A 150 1.14 10.25 8.61
CA SER A 150 1.69 11.53 8.13
C SER A 150 2.40 11.40 6.79
N MET A 151 3.23 10.36 6.63
CA MET A 151 3.91 10.03 5.37
C MET A 151 2.88 9.85 4.25
N TYR A 152 1.82 9.08 4.50
CA TYR A 152 0.74 8.88 3.53
C TYR A 152 0.05 10.19 3.14
N ILE A 153 -0.43 10.98 4.11
CA ILE A 153 -1.15 12.23 3.84
C ILE A 153 -0.29 13.21 3.03
N ARG A 154 0.98 13.38 3.42
CA ARG A 154 1.91 14.28 2.72
C ARG A 154 2.22 13.78 1.31
N THR A 155 2.39 12.48 1.15
CA THR A 155 2.55 11.85 -0.17
C THR A 155 1.31 12.08 -1.04
N TRP A 156 0.12 11.89 -0.48
CA TRP A 156 -1.14 12.16 -1.17
C TRP A 156 -1.21 13.63 -1.64
N HIS A 157 -0.92 14.59 -0.76
CA HIS A 157 -0.86 16.01 -1.12
C HIS A 157 0.19 16.34 -2.18
N HIS A 158 1.33 15.64 -2.17
CA HIS A 158 2.38 15.83 -3.16
C HIS A 158 1.97 15.31 -4.53
N VAL A 159 1.34 14.14 -4.57
CA VAL A 159 1.02 13.47 -5.84
C VAL A 159 -0.24 14.03 -6.48
N ILE A 160 -1.21 14.56 -5.71
CA ILE A 160 -2.43 15.15 -6.28
C ILE A 160 -2.18 16.60 -6.71
N PRO A 161 -2.05 16.88 -8.01
CA PRO A 161 -1.81 18.23 -8.48
C PRO A 161 -3.16 18.89 -8.78
N LYS A 162 -3.46 19.98 -8.06
CA LYS A 162 -4.40 21.05 -8.47
C LYS A 162 -5.92 20.78 -8.40
N PRO A 163 -6.72 21.83 -8.12
CA PRO A 163 -8.17 21.76 -7.91
C PRO A 163 -8.91 21.29 -9.17
N GLY A 164 -9.66 20.19 -9.06
CA GLY A 164 -10.48 19.64 -10.14
C GLY A 164 -10.49 18.11 -10.21
N ASN A 165 -9.48 17.45 -9.62
CA ASN A 165 -9.45 15.99 -9.53
C ASN A 165 -10.48 15.49 -8.50
N PRO A 166 -11.42 14.58 -8.84
CA PRO A 166 -12.36 14.01 -7.85
C PRO A 166 -11.64 13.33 -6.67
N ALA A 167 -10.39 12.89 -6.87
CA ALA A 167 -9.53 12.35 -5.81
C ALA A 167 -9.25 13.35 -4.67
N LEU A 168 -9.39 14.67 -4.89
CA LEU A 168 -9.26 15.70 -3.84
C LEU A 168 -10.27 15.55 -2.72
N ARG A 169 -11.47 15.02 -3.00
CA ARG A 169 -12.51 14.86 -1.97
C ARG A 169 -12.10 13.87 -0.87
N TYR A 170 -11.25 12.89 -1.19
CA TYR A 170 -10.87 11.83 -0.26
C TYR A 170 -9.90 12.29 0.82
N GLY A 171 -8.89 13.11 0.49
CA GLY A 171 -7.96 13.60 1.54
C GLY A 171 -8.51 14.75 2.39
N ILE A 172 -9.59 15.42 1.96
CA ILE A 172 -10.36 16.32 2.85
C ILE A 172 -11.14 15.52 3.91
N GLN A 173 -11.38 14.22 3.68
CA GLN A 173 -12.15 13.33 4.56
C GLN A 173 -11.28 12.32 5.31
N PHE A 174 -9.94 12.46 5.27
CA PHE A 174 -9.07 11.54 6.00
C PHE A 174 -9.24 11.73 7.52
N ASP A 175 -9.71 10.67 8.18
CA ASP A 175 -9.83 10.61 9.63
C ASP A 175 -8.84 9.57 10.15
N VAL A 176 -7.84 10.05 10.89
CA VAL A 176 -6.76 9.22 11.44
C VAL A 176 -7.28 8.14 12.40
N ASN A 177 -8.34 8.42 13.15
CA ASN A 177 -8.91 7.48 14.12
C ASN A 177 -9.69 6.38 13.41
N LEU A 178 -10.44 6.73 12.37
CA LEU A 178 -11.13 5.73 11.55
C LEU A 178 -10.15 4.88 10.74
N PHE A 179 -9.07 5.48 10.22
CA PHE A 179 -8.01 4.74 9.54
C PHE A 179 -7.30 3.78 10.51
N LEU A 180 -6.98 4.25 11.72
CA LEU A 180 -6.41 3.39 12.76
C LEU A 180 -7.35 2.23 13.13
N ARG A 181 -8.64 2.51 13.28
CA ARG A 181 -9.65 1.48 13.56
C ARG A 181 -9.68 0.42 12.47
N GLU A 182 -9.70 0.83 11.20
CA GLU A 182 -9.66 -0.09 10.06
C GLU A 182 -8.41 -0.96 10.12
N ALA A 183 -7.24 -0.33 10.29
CA ALA A 183 -5.96 -1.01 10.27
C ALA A 183 -5.77 -1.97 11.45
N LEU A 184 -6.16 -1.57 12.67
CA LEU A 184 -6.11 -2.42 13.86
C LEU A 184 -7.12 -3.56 13.77
N SER A 185 -8.35 -3.30 13.29
CA SER A 185 -9.35 -4.36 13.11
C SER A 185 -8.85 -5.44 12.14
N PHE A 186 -8.21 -4.99 11.06
CA PHE A 186 -7.54 -5.89 10.12
C PHE A 186 -6.37 -6.64 10.78
N ALA A 187 -5.45 -5.95 11.46
CA ALA A 187 -4.31 -6.57 12.10
C ALA A 187 -4.73 -7.64 13.11
N TYR A 188 -5.63 -7.32 14.04
CA TYR A 188 -6.13 -8.25 15.06
C TYR A 188 -6.81 -9.48 14.47
N ALA A 189 -7.52 -9.35 13.35
CA ALA A 189 -8.11 -10.49 12.66
C ALA A 189 -7.06 -11.44 12.05
N GLU A 190 -5.89 -10.91 11.67
CA GLU A 190 -4.84 -11.64 10.94
C GLU A 190 -3.64 -12.04 11.83
N VAL A 191 -3.58 -11.61 13.10
CA VAL A 191 -2.56 -12.07 14.06
C VAL A 191 -2.52 -13.61 14.17
N PRO A 192 -3.65 -14.34 14.28
CA PRO A 192 -3.60 -15.81 14.31
C PRO A 192 -3.01 -16.44 13.05
N TYR A 193 -3.32 -15.89 11.87
CA TYR A 193 -2.71 -16.28 10.60
C TYR A 193 -1.18 -16.05 10.63
N THR A 194 -0.80 -14.94 11.26
CA THR A 194 0.59 -14.50 11.42
C THR A 194 1.41 -15.46 12.26
N ILE A 195 0.93 -15.70 13.49
CA ILE A 195 1.54 -16.61 14.48
C ILE A 195 1.54 -18.05 13.97
N GLY A 196 0.52 -18.46 13.22
CA GLY A 196 0.48 -19.77 12.57
C GLY A 196 1.49 -19.97 11.44
N GLY A 197 2.36 -18.99 11.17
CA GLY A 197 3.42 -19.08 10.15
C GLY A 197 2.92 -19.07 8.71
N GLN A 198 1.65 -18.72 8.46
CA GLN A 198 1.03 -18.85 7.14
C GLN A 198 1.48 -17.74 6.19
N LEU A 199 1.99 -18.10 5.02
CA LEU A 199 2.41 -17.14 3.99
C LEU A 199 1.66 -17.42 2.68
N PRO A 200 1.48 -16.41 1.82
CA PRO A 200 1.84 -14.99 1.99
C PRO A 200 0.83 -14.20 2.84
N ARG A 201 1.29 -13.13 3.51
CA ARG A 201 0.44 -12.28 4.36
C ARG A 201 -0.69 -11.57 3.58
N PRO A 202 -1.85 -11.33 4.23
CA PRO A 202 -3.00 -10.70 3.60
C PRO A 202 -2.76 -9.23 3.25
N ILE A 203 -3.56 -8.73 2.30
CA ILE A 203 -3.59 -7.33 1.88
C ILE A 203 -5.04 -6.84 1.91
N ILE A 204 -5.28 -5.67 2.50
CA ILE A 204 -6.54 -4.95 2.33
C ILE A 204 -6.33 -3.65 1.54
N ARG A 205 -7.40 -3.20 0.88
CA ARG A 205 -7.48 -1.86 0.30
C ARG A 205 -8.13 -0.97 1.35
N SER A 206 -7.44 0.08 1.79
CA SER A 206 -8.02 1.00 2.76
C SER A 206 -9.22 1.73 2.18
N ALA A 207 -10.26 1.94 2.97
CA ALA A 207 -11.36 2.85 2.66
C ALA A 207 -10.89 4.30 2.47
N PHE A 208 -9.74 4.66 3.05
CA PHE A 208 -9.08 5.94 2.91
C PHE A 208 -8.05 5.96 1.77
N GLY A 209 -7.88 4.83 1.08
CA GLY A 209 -6.88 4.69 0.02
C GLY A 209 -7.32 5.35 -1.28
N VAL A 210 -6.35 5.86 -2.04
CA VAL A 210 -6.60 6.54 -3.32
C VAL A 210 -5.96 5.79 -4.48
N GLU A 211 -6.69 5.65 -5.58
CA GLU A 211 -6.16 5.16 -6.85
C GLU A 211 -6.18 6.30 -7.86
N LEU A 212 -4.98 6.72 -8.32
CA LEU A 212 -4.85 7.72 -9.37
C LEU A 212 -4.88 7.03 -10.74
N GLY A 213 -5.79 7.52 -11.58
CA GLY A 213 -6.23 6.89 -12.81
C GLY A 213 -5.10 6.32 -13.68
N ILE A 214 -5.22 5.01 -13.94
CA ILE A 214 -4.99 4.49 -15.29
C ILE A 214 -6.22 4.95 -16.07
N THR A 215 -6.09 5.99 -16.89
CA THR A 215 -7.18 6.44 -17.76
C THR A 215 -7.66 5.25 -18.60
N GLU A 216 -8.95 4.92 -18.53
CA GLU A 216 -9.56 3.84 -19.33
C GLU A 216 -9.47 4.08 -20.85
N GLU A 217 -9.08 5.29 -21.27
CA GLU A 217 -8.87 5.65 -22.68
C GLU A 217 -7.84 4.75 -23.40
N ASN A 218 -6.90 4.13 -22.68
CA ASN A 218 -5.91 3.24 -23.31
C ASN A 218 -6.38 1.79 -23.55
N ARG A 219 -7.58 1.40 -23.07
CA ARG A 219 -8.16 0.08 -23.38
C ARG A 219 -9.06 0.09 -24.61
N CYS A 220 -9.64 1.23 -24.98
CA CYS A 220 -10.48 1.32 -26.19
C CYS A 220 -9.65 1.38 -27.48
N SER A 221 -8.51 2.08 -27.47
CA SER A 221 -7.71 2.29 -28.68
C SER A 221 -7.00 1.05 -29.21
N LYS A 222 -6.76 0.02 -28.37
CA LYS A 222 -6.15 -1.24 -28.85
C LYS A 222 -7.16 -2.18 -29.51
N ASN A 223 -8.45 -2.05 -29.19
CA ASN A 223 -9.49 -2.87 -29.82
C ASN A 223 -10.03 -2.23 -31.10
N GLU A 224 -10.19 -0.91 -31.16
CA GLU A 224 -10.63 -0.23 -32.39
C GLU A 224 -9.60 -0.28 -33.51
N THR A 225 -8.29 -0.29 -33.20
CA THR A 225 -7.27 -0.41 -34.24
C THR A 225 -7.22 -1.81 -34.85
N ARG A 226 -7.65 -2.85 -34.12
CA ARG A 226 -7.68 -4.23 -34.63
C ARG A 226 -8.90 -4.50 -35.52
N THR A 227 -10.09 -4.01 -35.14
CA THR A 227 -11.30 -4.10 -35.98
C THR A 227 -11.27 -3.16 -37.18
N SER A 228 -10.62 -1.99 -37.08
CA SER A 228 -10.49 -1.04 -38.19
C SER A 228 -9.53 -1.54 -39.29
N VAL A 229 -8.41 -2.17 -38.92
CA VAL A 229 -7.45 -2.72 -39.90
C VAL A 229 -8.02 -3.96 -40.61
N GLU A 230 -8.77 -4.82 -39.91
CA GLU A 230 -9.47 -5.95 -40.54
C GLU A 230 -10.63 -5.50 -41.44
N ALA A 231 -11.36 -4.44 -41.08
CA ALA A 231 -12.41 -3.88 -41.92
C ALA A 231 -11.88 -3.15 -43.18
N ARG A 232 -10.66 -2.60 -43.12
CA ARG A 232 -10.02 -1.91 -44.26
C ARG A 232 -9.39 -2.88 -45.26
N ASN A 233 -8.83 -4.00 -44.79
CA ASN A 233 -8.26 -5.04 -45.66
C ASN A 233 -9.32 -5.86 -46.43
N ARG A 234 -10.58 -5.91 -45.96
CA ARG A 234 -11.67 -6.54 -46.72
C ARG A 234 -12.23 -5.69 -47.87
N ARG A 235 -11.90 -4.40 -47.96
CA ARG A 235 -12.39 -3.50 -49.03
C ARG A 235 -11.40 -3.30 -50.19
N GLN A 236 -10.21 -3.90 -50.16
CA GLN A 236 -9.21 -3.79 -51.23
C GLN A 236 -9.03 -5.06 -52.08
N GLY A 237 -9.92 -6.04 -51.97
CA GLY A 237 -9.99 -7.16 -52.90
C GLY A 237 -11.00 -6.89 -54.01
N PHE A 238 -10.49 -6.60 -55.22
CA PHE A 238 -11.15 -6.58 -56.54
C PHE A 238 -11.91 -5.31 -56.96
N PRO A 239 -11.32 -4.50 -57.87
CA PRO A 239 -12.10 -3.83 -58.89
C PRO A 239 -12.34 -4.80 -60.05
N GLY A 240 -13.61 -4.92 -60.46
CA GLY A 240 -13.98 -5.62 -61.68
C GLY A 240 -13.43 -4.93 -62.93
N SER A 241 -13.22 -5.70 -63.98
CA SER A 241 -13.05 -5.20 -65.34
C SER A 241 -14.08 -5.91 -66.21
N SER A 242 -15.15 -5.17 -66.52
CA SER A 242 -16.08 -5.44 -67.61
C SER A 242 -15.47 -4.86 -68.88
N ALA A 243 -15.46 -5.62 -69.98
CA ALA A 243 -15.51 -5.07 -71.33
C ALA A 243 -15.96 -6.16 -72.33
N CYS A 244 -17.00 -5.80 -73.09
CA CYS A 244 -17.59 -6.52 -74.20
C CYS A 244 -16.71 -6.52 -75.47
N GLN A 245 -17.24 -7.16 -76.53
CA GLN A 245 -16.79 -7.25 -77.95
C GLN A 245 -16.03 -8.54 -78.24
N GLY A 246 -16.36 -9.36 -79.23
CA GLY A 246 -17.15 -9.17 -80.44
C GLY A 246 -16.35 -9.77 -81.61
N ASP A 247 -16.98 -10.72 -82.31
CA ASP A 247 -16.70 -11.25 -83.66
C ASP A 247 -15.34 -11.87 -84.05
N GLY A 248 -15.41 -13.03 -84.71
CA GLY A 248 -14.57 -13.30 -85.90
C GLY A 248 -14.06 -14.73 -86.10
N PHE A 249 -14.68 -15.41 -87.07
CA PHE A 249 -14.33 -16.63 -87.83
C PHE A 249 -14.63 -18.01 -87.25
#